data_AF-A0A925P230-F1
#
_entry.id   AF-A0A925P230-F1
#
_cell.length_a   1.000
_cell.length_b   1.000
_cell.length_c   1.000
_cell.angle_alpha   90.00
_cell.angle_beta   90.00
_cell.angle_gamma   90.00
#
_symmetry.space_group_name_H-M   'P 1'
#
loop_
_entity.id
_entity.type
_entity.pdbx_description
1 polymer ?
#
loop_
_entity_poly.entity_id
_entity_poly.type
_entity_poly.pdbx_seq_one_letter_code
_entity_poly.pdbx_strand_id
1 'polypeptide(L)'
;MNKRSKVVISIVAATALAATAFVFLRDGTKGDFVEYAMLEKNDMPTAIAIAPDRTVWFTMDMAGAIGRVRDGKLERIPTAKRNNVEPLGLGVDSGGTVWYTDALDQSIASLSPQGETRKFPLDTPIARLARLAVGTDGTVWFSEGTAYSITSLKDGKIQRHVIKNVRGGPYGVAVDAQGNAWATLQSGNQLLKVTPTGEMTEYEVPTRASSPTDIAVDAKGAVWFIEFRGNKVGRFADGKFLEFDVPSPAWPGLSGITVAPDGAVWFGLLRDHAIGRVRDGQVKIFALPRPDARPYSVAADASGNIWYADISGFVGMLKASVARK
;
A
#
# COMPACT_ATOMS: atom_id res chain seq x y z
N MET A 1 -1.34 -40.21 -14.64
CA MET A 1 -1.65 -38.92 -15.30
C MET A 1 -1.18 -37.77 -14.41
N ASN A 2 0.03 -37.27 -14.61
CA ASN A 2 0.58 -36.12 -13.87
C ASN A 2 0.47 -34.87 -14.75
N LYS A 3 -0.50 -33.99 -14.50
CA LYS A 3 -0.55 -32.66 -15.12
C LYS A 3 0.42 -31.74 -14.36
N ARG A 4 1.64 -31.59 -14.89
CA ARG A 4 2.54 -30.49 -14.51
C ARG A 4 1.92 -29.18 -15.02
N SER A 5 1.52 -28.29 -14.11
CA SER A 5 1.15 -26.92 -14.43
C SER A 5 2.36 -26.19 -15.05
N LYS A 6 2.28 -25.83 -16.33
CA LYS A 6 3.28 -25.01 -17.00
C LYS A 6 3.07 -23.55 -16.59
N VAL A 7 4.05 -22.95 -15.92
CA VAL A 7 4.11 -21.50 -15.73
C VAL A 7 4.41 -20.89 -17.10
N VAL A 8 3.50 -20.07 -17.64
CA VAL A 8 3.72 -19.32 -18.88
C VAL A 8 4.41 -18.02 -18.51
N ILE A 9 5.71 -17.92 -18.80
CA ILE A 9 6.50 -16.69 -18.64
C ILE A 9 6.37 -15.91 -19.96
N SER A 10 5.50 -14.91 -19.99
CA SER A 10 5.46 -13.95 -21.10
C SER A 10 6.41 -12.81 -20.79
N ILE A 11 7.56 -12.76 -21.47
CA ILE A 11 8.50 -11.64 -21.42
C ILE A 11 8.07 -10.64 -22.50
N VAL A 12 7.53 -9.50 -22.07
CA VAL A 12 7.28 -8.37 -22.99
C VAL A 12 8.35 -7.32 -22.68
N ALA A 13 9.30 -7.17 -23.60
CA ALA A 13 10.23 -6.04 -23.59
C ALA A 13 9.47 -4.79 -24.04
N ALA A 14 9.07 -3.95 -23.09
CA ALA A 14 8.47 -2.66 -23.39
C ALA A 14 9.58 -1.62 -23.60
N THR A 15 9.83 -1.24 -24.84
CA THR A 15 10.58 -0.02 -25.15
C THR A 15 9.71 1.19 -24.80
N ALA A 16 9.86 1.70 -23.57
CA ALA A 16 9.18 2.90 -23.13
C ALA A 16 9.80 4.14 -23.79
N LEU A 17 9.10 4.77 -24.74
CA LEU A 17 9.35 6.17 -25.06
C LEU A 17 8.85 7.00 -23.86
N ALA A 18 9.78 7.47 -23.03
CA ALA A 18 9.49 8.38 -21.93
C ALA A 18 9.05 9.73 -22.52
N ALA A 19 7.76 10.05 -22.42
CA ALA A 19 7.31 11.41 -22.63
C ALA A 19 7.72 12.24 -21.39
N THR A 20 8.86 12.92 -21.47
CA THR A 20 9.30 13.87 -20.45
C THR A 20 8.44 15.14 -20.55
N ALA A 21 7.53 15.33 -19.60
CA ALA A 21 6.86 16.61 -19.39
C ALA A 21 7.51 17.35 -18.23
N PHE A 22 7.85 18.63 -18.43
CA PHE A 22 8.24 19.52 -17.34
C PHE A 22 6.98 19.98 -16.61
N VAL A 23 6.88 19.70 -15.30
CA VAL A 23 5.81 20.25 -14.45
C VAL A 23 6.23 21.63 -13.99
N PHE A 24 5.39 22.64 -14.28
CA PHE A 24 5.43 23.93 -13.61
C PHE A 24 5.00 23.72 -12.15
N LEU A 25 5.89 24.08 -11.21
CA LEU A 25 5.53 24.31 -9.82
C LEU A 25 4.39 25.33 -9.79
N ARG A 26 3.16 24.91 -9.48
CA ARG A 26 2.16 25.86 -9.03
C ARG A 26 2.58 26.20 -7.60
N ASP A 27 2.98 27.44 -7.39
CA ASP A 27 3.45 27.97 -6.11
C ASP A 27 2.30 27.95 -5.08
N GLY A 28 2.06 26.76 -4.53
CA GLY A 28 1.28 26.50 -3.32
C GLY A 28 2.21 26.03 -2.21
N THR A 29 3.47 26.48 -2.22
CA THR A 29 4.47 26.14 -1.22
C THR A 29 4.10 26.79 0.12
N LYS A 30 3.23 26.16 0.90
CA LYS A 30 3.52 26.11 2.34
C LYS A 30 4.85 25.39 2.42
N GLY A 31 5.93 26.06 2.83
CA GLY A 31 7.33 25.60 2.69
C GLY A 31 7.65 24.19 3.23
N ASP A 32 6.71 23.58 3.93
CA ASP A 32 6.73 22.26 4.53
C ASP A 32 6.37 21.11 3.56
N PHE A 33 5.63 21.40 2.48
CA PHE A 33 5.12 20.41 1.53
C PHE A 33 5.66 20.59 0.10
N VAL A 34 5.66 19.49 -0.66
CA VAL A 34 5.90 19.46 -2.11
C VAL A 34 4.80 18.64 -2.75
N GLU A 35 4.15 19.14 -3.82
CA GLU A 35 3.08 18.43 -4.53
C GLU A 35 3.35 18.33 -6.03
N TYR A 36 3.10 17.15 -6.58
CA TYR A 36 3.21 16.79 -7.99
C TYR A 36 1.82 16.54 -8.54
N ALA A 37 1.34 17.45 -9.39
CA ALA A 37 0.09 17.25 -10.12
C ALA A 37 0.28 16.17 -11.19
N MET A 38 -0.70 15.27 -11.32
CA MET A 38 -0.65 14.23 -12.35
C MET A 38 -0.64 14.81 -13.76
N LEU A 39 -0.01 14.08 -14.69
CA LEU A 39 0.12 14.49 -16.08
C LEU A 39 -1.23 14.45 -16.83
N GLU A 40 -2.08 13.49 -16.48
CA GLU A 40 -3.44 13.39 -17.02
C GLU A 40 -4.47 13.72 -15.94
N LYS A 41 -5.50 14.48 -16.30
CA LYS A 41 -6.49 15.02 -15.35
C LYS A 41 -7.25 13.94 -14.57
N ASN A 42 -7.40 12.75 -15.15
CA ASN A 42 -8.17 11.66 -14.57
C ASN A 42 -7.29 10.60 -13.91
N ASP A 43 -5.96 10.75 -13.90
CA ASP A 43 -5.08 9.85 -13.17
C ASP A 43 -5.33 10.04 -11.67
N MET A 44 -5.67 8.95 -10.97
CA MET A 44 -5.98 8.96 -9.54
C MET A 44 -4.95 8.12 -8.76
N PRO A 45 -3.85 8.72 -8.27
CA PRO A 45 -2.87 8.04 -7.44
C PRO A 45 -3.54 7.38 -6.23
N THR A 46 -3.30 6.09 -6.03
CA THR A 46 -3.99 5.32 -4.97
C THR A 46 -3.03 4.68 -3.97
N ALA A 47 -2.25 3.67 -4.38
CA ALA A 47 -1.21 3.08 -3.51
C ALA A 47 0.14 3.76 -3.78
N ILE A 48 0.99 3.83 -2.76
CA ILE A 48 2.30 4.46 -2.83
C ILE A 48 3.34 3.63 -2.09
N ALA A 49 4.53 3.48 -2.66
CA ALA A 49 5.64 2.74 -2.10
C ALA A 49 6.97 3.41 -2.47
N ILE A 50 7.98 3.28 -1.61
CA ILE A 50 9.30 3.90 -1.82
C ILE A 50 10.32 2.80 -2.11
N ALA A 51 11.01 2.90 -3.24
CA ALA A 51 12.10 2.00 -3.59
C ALA A 51 13.40 2.34 -2.82
N PRO A 52 14.34 1.39 -2.67
CA PRO A 52 15.64 1.64 -2.03
C PRO A 52 16.44 2.79 -2.66
N ASP A 53 16.27 3.03 -3.97
CA ASP A 53 16.89 4.13 -4.70
C ASP A 53 16.16 5.47 -4.53
N ARG A 54 15.21 5.55 -3.60
CA ARG A 54 14.35 6.71 -3.28
C ARG A 54 13.33 7.05 -4.36
N THR A 55 13.18 6.22 -5.38
CA THR A 55 12.07 6.38 -6.33
C THR A 55 10.76 6.15 -5.61
N VAL A 56 9.85 7.11 -5.71
CA VAL A 56 8.47 7.00 -5.22
C VAL A 56 7.66 6.35 -6.32
N TRP A 57 7.10 5.19 -6.07
CA TRP A 57 6.19 4.50 -6.99
C TRP A 57 4.77 4.63 -6.51
N PHE A 58 3.83 4.72 -7.45
CA PHE A 58 2.41 4.73 -7.14
C PHE A 58 1.59 4.10 -8.25
N THR A 59 0.49 3.47 -7.88
CA THR A 59 -0.54 2.99 -8.81
C THR A 59 -1.53 4.11 -9.09
N MET A 60 -2.20 4.05 -10.24
CA MET A 60 -3.23 5.02 -10.61
C MET A 60 -4.50 4.29 -11.02
N ASP A 61 -5.63 4.64 -10.39
CA ASP A 61 -6.93 4.09 -10.74
C ASP A 61 -7.33 4.52 -12.15
N MET A 62 -7.96 3.62 -12.92
CA MET A 62 -8.48 3.86 -14.27
C MET A 62 -7.47 4.41 -15.30
N ALA A 63 -6.17 4.36 -15.02
CA ALA A 63 -5.14 5.00 -15.85
C ALA A 63 -4.53 4.07 -16.92
N GLY A 64 -4.59 2.75 -16.74
CA GLY A 64 -3.80 1.82 -17.56
C GLY A 64 -2.29 2.10 -17.46
N ALA A 65 -1.84 2.61 -16.31
CA ALA A 65 -0.49 3.04 -16.05
C ALA A 65 -0.19 3.00 -14.55
N ILE A 66 1.09 2.88 -14.21
CA ILE A 66 1.64 3.24 -12.89
C ILE A 66 2.46 4.51 -13.04
N GLY A 67 2.75 5.19 -11.94
CA GLY A 67 3.57 6.40 -11.95
C GLY A 67 4.77 6.28 -11.04
N ARG A 68 5.76 7.14 -11.29
CA ARG A 68 6.88 7.33 -10.38
C ARG A 68 7.30 8.79 -10.25
N VAL A 69 7.81 9.16 -9.08
CA VAL A 69 8.59 10.38 -8.87
C VAL A 69 10.03 9.98 -8.59
N ARG A 70 10.96 10.48 -9.38
CA ARG A 70 12.41 10.27 -9.21
C ARG A 70 13.15 11.58 -9.46
N ASP A 71 14.02 11.97 -8.53
CA ASP A 71 14.82 13.22 -8.64
C ASP A 71 13.95 14.46 -8.93
N GLY A 72 12.75 14.50 -8.32
CA GLY A 72 11.77 15.57 -8.50
C GLY A 72 11.04 15.55 -9.85
N LYS A 73 11.21 14.51 -10.67
CA LYS A 73 10.51 14.34 -11.95
C LYS A 73 9.40 13.32 -11.83
N LEU A 74 8.22 13.70 -12.28
CA LEU A 74 7.06 12.83 -12.38
C LEU A 74 7.06 12.13 -13.74
N GLU A 75 6.88 10.81 -13.72
CA GLU A 75 6.79 9.98 -14.93
C GLU A 75 5.57 9.07 -14.87
N ARG A 76 4.90 8.93 -16.01
CA ARG A 76 3.77 8.02 -16.22
C ARG A 76 4.23 6.83 -17.07
N ILE A 77 4.06 5.62 -16.56
CA ILE A 77 4.55 4.38 -17.17
C ILE A 77 3.34 3.54 -17.59
N PRO A 78 3.04 3.47 -18.89
CA PRO A 78 1.92 2.69 -19.40
C PRO A 78 2.05 1.20 -19.06
N THR A 79 0.95 0.58 -18.65
CA THR A 79 0.86 -0.88 -18.59
C THR A 79 0.37 -1.42 -19.95
N ALA A 80 0.60 -2.71 -20.21
CA ALA A 80 0.38 -3.31 -21.53
C ALA A 80 -1.07 -3.26 -22.06
N LYS A 81 -2.07 -2.87 -21.25
CA LYS A 81 -3.46 -2.68 -21.65
C LYS A 81 -3.94 -1.27 -21.31
N ARG A 82 -4.70 -0.67 -22.23
CA ARG A 82 -5.27 0.69 -22.09
C ARG A 82 -6.36 0.83 -21.02
N ASN A 83 -6.71 -0.25 -20.32
CA ASN A 83 -7.84 -0.26 -19.39
C ASN A 83 -7.38 -0.77 -18.03
N ASN A 84 -7.71 0.02 -17.00
CA ASN A 84 -7.77 -0.23 -15.56
C ASN A 84 -6.73 -1.15 -14.89
N VAL A 85 -5.94 -0.58 -13.98
CA VAL A 85 -5.19 -1.32 -12.96
C VAL A 85 -6.00 -1.19 -11.68
N GLU A 86 -6.47 -2.29 -11.07
CA GLU A 86 -7.06 -2.20 -9.71
C GLU A 86 -5.92 -1.82 -8.75
N PRO A 87 -5.91 -0.58 -8.22
CA PRO A 87 -4.65 0.09 -7.88
C PRO A 87 -4.27 -0.06 -6.41
N LEU A 88 -4.86 -1.00 -5.66
CA LEU A 88 -4.70 -1.02 -4.21
C LEU A 88 -3.38 -1.65 -3.75
N GLY A 89 -2.89 -2.67 -4.46
CA GLY A 89 -1.67 -3.39 -4.11
C GLY A 89 -0.45 -2.81 -4.81
N LEU A 90 0.52 -2.36 -4.01
CA LEU A 90 1.83 -1.91 -4.47
C LEU A 90 2.86 -2.22 -3.40
N GLY A 91 3.99 -2.80 -3.80
CA GLY A 91 5.16 -3.02 -2.94
C GLY A 91 6.44 -2.98 -3.76
N VAL A 92 7.57 -2.77 -3.11
CA VAL A 92 8.89 -2.80 -3.75
C VAL A 92 9.79 -3.73 -2.96
N ASP A 93 10.48 -4.64 -3.67
CA ASP A 93 11.44 -5.53 -3.03
C ASP A 93 12.80 -4.84 -2.78
N SER A 94 13.70 -5.51 -2.06
CA SER A 94 15.03 -4.98 -1.75
C SER A 94 15.92 -4.79 -2.99
N GLY A 95 15.59 -5.44 -4.11
CA GLY A 95 16.26 -5.26 -5.39
C GLY A 95 15.71 -4.07 -6.19
N GLY A 96 14.64 -3.42 -5.72
CA GLY A 96 13.98 -2.32 -6.41
C GLY A 96 12.94 -2.76 -7.44
N THR A 97 12.59 -4.05 -7.51
CA THR A 97 11.48 -4.51 -8.35
C THR A 97 10.17 -4.06 -7.73
N VAL A 98 9.34 -3.42 -8.53
CA VAL A 98 8.01 -2.97 -8.13
C VAL A 98 7.01 -4.08 -8.41
N TRP A 99 6.17 -4.39 -7.45
CA TRP A 99 5.13 -5.40 -7.51
C TRP A 99 3.77 -4.74 -7.33
N TYR A 100 2.80 -5.08 -8.17
CA TYR A 100 1.47 -4.48 -8.11
C TYR A 100 0.37 -5.44 -8.52
N THR A 101 -0.84 -5.17 -8.05
CA THR A 101 -2.04 -5.92 -8.41
C THR A 101 -2.56 -5.49 -9.78
N ASP A 102 -2.85 -6.46 -10.65
CA ASP A 102 -3.43 -6.22 -11.98
C ASP A 102 -4.68 -7.09 -12.13
N ALA A 103 -5.78 -6.65 -11.50
CA ALA A 103 -7.00 -7.45 -11.36
C ALA A 103 -7.72 -7.69 -12.69
N LEU A 104 -7.63 -6.76 -13.65
CA LEU A 104 -8.21 -6.99 -14.99
C LEU A 104 -7.50 -8.13 -15.72
N ASP A 105 -6.20 -8.28 -15.52
CA ASP A 105 -5.44 -9.41 -16.04
C ASP A 105 -5.39 -10.59 -15.06
N GLN A 106 -6.13 -10.51 -13.95
CA GLN A 106 -6.19 -11.52 -12.90
C GLN A 106 -4.79 -11.97 -12.48
N SER A 107 -3.89 -11.03 -12.25
CA SER A 107 -2.47 -11.33 -12.04
C SER A 107 -1.84 -10.43 -10.99
N ILE A 108 -0.73 -10.90 -10.44
CA ILE A 108 0.28 -10.03 -9.83
C ILE A 108 1.29 -9.70 -10.91
N ALA A 109 1.65 -8.43 -11.05
CA ALA A 109 2.63 -7.96 -12.02
C ALA A 109 3.87 -7.43 -11.32
N SER A 110 5.01 -7.50 -11.99
CA SER A 110 6.28 -6.94 -11.52
C SER A 110 6.94 -6.09 -12.60
N LEU A 111 7.62 -5.02 -12.21
CA LEU A 111 8.46 -4.18 -13.05
C LEU A 111 9.87 -4.09 -12.42
N SER A 112 10.88 -4.62 -13.11
CA SER A 112 12.27 -4.56 -12.64
C SER A 112 12.85 -3.14 -12.76
N PRO A 113 13.95 -2.83 -12.05
CA PRO A 113 14.67 -1.56 -12.23
C PRO A 113 15.14 -1.31 -13.66
N GLN A 114 15.37 -2.37 -14.44
CA GLN A 114 15.76 -2.31 -15.85
C GLN A 114 14.56 -2.12 -16.80
N GLY A 115 13.33 -2.11 -16.28
CA GLY A 115 12.11 -1.95 -17.07
C GLY A 115 11.51 -3.25 -17.58
N GLU A 116 11.97 -4.42 -17.12
CA GLU A 116 11.38 -5.70 -17.50
C GLU A 116 10.06 -5.92 -16.76
N THR A 117 9.02 -6.30 -17.51
CA THR A 117 7.72 -6.66 -16.91
C THR A 117 7.53 -8.17 -16.87
N ARG A 118 6.95 -8.67 -15.78
CA ARG A 118 6.48 -10.06 -15.66
C ARG A 118 5.09 -10.09 -15.05
N LYS A 119 4.31 -11.11 -15.39
CA LYS A 119 2.96 -11.33 -14.87
C LYS A 119 2.84 -12.74 -14.34
N PHE A 120 2.13 -12.87 -13.21
CA PHE A 120 1.89 -14.10 -12.49
C PHE A 120 0.38 -14.32 -12.43
N PRO A 121 -0.20 -15.09 -13.39
CA PRO A 121 -1.63 -15.30 -13.47
C PRO A 121 -2.17 -16.02 -12.23
N LEU A 122 -3.33 -15.58 -11.77
CA LEU A 122 -4.13 -16.22 -10.74
C LEU A 122 -5.16 -17.13 -11.41
N ASP A 123 -5.46 -18.27 -10.79
CA ASP A 123 -6.53 -19.19 -11.15
C ASP A 123 -7.89 -18.82 -10.51
N THR A 124 -8.00 -17.63 -9.91
CA THR A 124 -9.25 -17.12 -9.30
C THR A 124 -10.14 -16.46 -10.36
N PRO A 125 -11.38 -16.95 -10.59
CA PRO A 125 -12.21 -16.50 -11.71
C PRO A 125 -12.56 -15.00 -11.73
N ILE A 126 -12.68 -14.40 -10.54
CA ILE A 126 -12.87 -12.95 -10.35
C ILE A 126 -11.88 -12.51 -9.28
N ALA A 127 -10.79 -11.86 -9.67
CA ALA A 127 -9.83 -11.33 -8.71
C ALA A 127 -10.38 -10.05 -8.08
N ARG A 128 -10.57 -10.05 -6.76
CA ARG A 128 -10.74 -8.83 -5.95
C ARG A 128 -9.49 -8.70 -5.09
N LEU A 129 -8.51 -7.97 -5.61
CA LEU A 129 -7.22 -7.83 -4.97
C LEU A 129 -7.18 -6.54 -4.16
N ALA A 130 -6.61 -6.62 -2.95
CA ALA A 130 -6.45 -5.44 -2.10
C ALA A 130 -4.96 -5.11 -1.94
N ARG A 131 -4.49 -4.85 -0.71
CA ARG A 131 -3.09 -4.49 -0.47
C ARG A 131 -2.15 -5.67 -0.77
N LEU A 132 -0.91 -5.30 -1.06
CA LEU A 132 0.22 -6.20 -1.27
C LEU A 132 1.41 -5.69 -0.45
N ALA A 133 2.23 -6.60 0.05
CA ALA A 133 3.49 -6.32 0.71
C ALA A 133 4.56 -7.32 0.23
N VAL A 134 5.83 -6.90 0.27
CA VAL A 134 6.95 -7.77 -0.12
C VAL A 134 7.86 -7.99 1.08
N GLY A 135 8.12 -9.24 1.41
CA GLY A 135 9.06 -9.62 2.45
C GLY A 135 10.51 -9.41 2.01
N THR A 136 11.42 -9.32 2.98
CA THR A 136 12.87 -9.18 2.71
C THR A 136 13.48 -10.38 1.99
N ASP A 137 12.78 -11.51 2.00
CA ASP A 137 13.15 -12.73 1.27
C ASP A 137 12.59 -12.77 -0.16
N GLY A 138 11.97 -11.67 -0.62
CA GLY A 138 11.36 -11.54 -1.94
C GLY A 138 9.97 -12.17 -2.05
N THR A 139 9.41 -12.74 -0.98
CA THR A 139 8.04 -13.27 -1.01
C THR A 139 7.04 -12.13 -1.11
N VAL A 140 6.18 -12.19 -2.13
CA VAL A 140 5.11 -11.22 -2.34
C VAL A 140 3.84 -11.75 -1.69
N TRP A 141 3.29 -11.01 -0.74
CA TRP A 141 2.07 -11.33 -0.03
C TRP A 141 0.96 -10.38 -0.42
N PHE A 142 -0.24 -10.90 -0.70
CA PHE A 142 -1.38 -10.07 -1.09
C PHE A 142 -2.70 -10.62 -0.56
N SER A 143 -3.63 -9.70 -0.32
CA SER A 143 -4.99 -10.01 0.10
C SER A 143 -5.86 -10.36 -1.12
N GLU A 144 -6.50 -11.52 -1.08
CA GLU A 144 -7.35 -12.02 -2.17
C GLU A 144 -8.79 -12.18 -1.66
N GLY A 145 -9.59 -11.12 -1.83
CA GLY A 145 -10.93 -11.02 -1.26
C GLY A 145 -11.92 -12.07 -1.76
N THR A 146 -11.83 -12.46 -3.05
CA THR A 146 -12.70 -13.49 -3.64
C THR A 146 -12.35 -14.90 -3.15
N ALA A 147 -11.06 -15.18 -2.93
CA ALA A 147 -10.60 -16.49 -2.46
C ALA A 147 -10.63 -16.61 -0.93
N TYR A 148 -10.98 -15.52 -0.22
CA TYR A 148 -10.91 -15.42 1.24
C TYR A 148 -9.55 -15.88 1.76
N SER A 149 -8.46 -15.40 1.15
CA SER A 149 -7.10 -15.80 1.51
C SER A 149 -6.14 -14.63 1.62
N ILE A 150 -5.10 -14.87 2.41
CA ILE A 150 -3.83 -14.21 2.25
C ILE A 150 -2.97 -15.12 1.39
N THR A 151 -2.48 -14.61 0.27
CA THR A 151 -1.82 -15.42 -0.76
C THR A 151 -0.37 -14.99 -0.88
N SER A 152 0.55 -15.97 -0.91
CA SER A 152 1.97 -15.75 -1.13
C SER A 152 2.36 -16.12 -2.57
N LEU A 153 3.30 -15.36 -3.12
CA LEU A 153 3.95 -15.60 -4.40
C LEU A 153 5.47 -15.58 -4.17
N LYS A 154 6.13 -16.71 -4.42
CA LYS A 154 7.60 -16.84 -4.31
C LYS A 154 8.12 -17.70 -5.45
N ASP A 155 9.14 -17.23 -6.16
CA ASP A 155 9.76 -17.94 -7.30
C ASP A 155 8.73 -18.42 -8.35
N GLY A 156 7.70 -17.61 -8.59
CA GLY A 156 6.59 -17.93 -9.51
C GLY A 156 5.58 -18.95 -8.99
N LYS A 157 5.73 -19.44 -7.75
CA LYS A 157 4.78 -20.34 -7.11
C LYS A 157 3.80 -19.55 -6.25
N ILE A 158 2.51 -19.81 -6.46
CA ILE A 158 1.42 -19.21 -5.68
C ILE A 158 0.97 -20.22 -4.62
N GLN A 159 0.83 -19.76 -3.39
CA GLN A 159 0.27 -20.53 -2.29
C GLN A 159 -0.81 -19.72 -1.57
N ARG A 160 -2.01 -20.30 -1.47
CA ARG A 160 -3.15 -19.67 -0.77
C ARG A 160 -3.25 -20.13 0.67
N HIS A 161 -3.34 -19.18 1.59
CA HIS A 161 -3.65 -19.43 2.99
C HIS A 161 -5.11 -19.07 3.21
N VAL A 162 -6.00 -20.05 2.99
CA VAL A 162 -7.46 -19.86 3.03
C VAL A 162 -7.92 -19.63 4.46
N ILE A 163 -8.61 -18.52 4.67
CA ILE A 163 -9.16 -18.13 5.97
C ILE A 163 -10.40 -18.99 6.22
N LYS A 164 -10.41 -19.75 7.33
CA LYS A 164 -11.49 -20.68 7.65
C LYS A 164 -12.83 -19.97 7.88
N ASN A 165 -12.78 -18.79 8.50
CA ASN A 165 -13.95 -17.95 8.69
C ASN A 165 -14.22 -17.14 7.42
N VAL A 166 -15.24 -17.55 6.64
CA VAL A 166 -15.65 -16.88 5.39
C VAL A 166 -16.06 -15.40 5.57
N ARG A 167 -16.21 -14.93 6.82
CA ARG A 167 -16.35 -13.51 7.13
C ARG A 167 -15.01 -12.76 7.16
N GLY A 168 -13.89 -13.37 6.77
CA GLY A 168 -12.56 -12.76 6.88
C GLY A 168 -12.44 -11.41 6.18
N GLY A 169 -12.88 -11.28 4.92
CA GLY A 169 -12.75 -10.03 4.16
C GLY A 169 -11.33 -9.44 4.24
N PRO A 170 -10.29 -10.16 3.77
CA PRO A 170 -8.91 -9.70 3.87
C PRO A 170 -8.73 -8.41 3.09
N TYR A 171 -8.02 -7.44 3.66
CA TYR A 171 -7.81 -6.13 3.04
C TYR A 171 -6.34 -5.70 3.08
N GLY A 172 -5.84 -5.32 4.26
CA GLY A 172 -4.45 -4.92 4.47
C GLY A 172 -3.54 -6.14 4.60
N VAL A 173 -2.30 -6.01 4.13
CA VAL A 173 -1.23 -6.98 4.40
C VAL A 173 0.09 -6.24 4.61
N ALA A 174 0.89 -6.69 5.56
CA ALA A 174 2.24 -6.24 5.84
C ALA A 174 3.11 -7.44 6.25
N VAL A 175 4.43 -7.34 6.13
CA VAL A 175 5.35 -8.44 6.45
C VAL A 175 6.32 -7.98 7.53
N ASP A 176 6.49 -8.78 8.57
CA ASP A 176 7.47 -8.49 9.62
C ASP A 176 8.89 -8.99 9.26
N ALA A 177 9.88 -8.62 10.06
CA ALA A 177 11.29 -8.97 9.80
C ALA A 177 11.56 -10.48 9.90
N GLN A 178 10.64 -11.26 10.46
CA GLN A 178 10.72 -12.73 10.52
C GLN A 178 10.02 -13.40 9.31
N GLY A 179 9.49 -12.60 8.39
CA GLY A 179 8.78 -13.08 7.20
C GLY A 179 7.34 -13.51 7.47
N ASN A 180 6.77 -13.20 8.64
CA ASN A 180 5.36 -13.46 8.87
C ASN A 180 4.53 -12.40 8.15
N ALA A 181 3.50 -12.83 7.44
CA ALA A 181 2.49 -11.93 6.90
C ALA A 181 1.45 -11.61 7.98
N TRP A 182 1.24 -10.34 8.23
CA TRP A 182 0.16 -9.81 9.05
C TRP A 182 -0.90 -9.20 8.15
N ALA A 183 -2.16 -9.51 8.41
CA ALA A 183 -3.28 -9.03 7.63
C ALA A 183 -4.44 -8.56 8.50
N THR A 184 -5.26 -7.67 7.94
CA THR A 184 -6.54 -7.29 8.54
C THR A 184 -7.67 -8.06 7.89
N LEU A 185 -8.60 -8.52 8.73
CA LEU A 185 -9.81 -9.21 8.34
C LEU A 185 -11.00 -8.28 8.64
N GLN A 186 -11.38 -7.44 7.66
CA GLN A 186 -12.34 -6.34 7.84
C GLN A 186 -13.68 -6.81 8.41
N SER A 187 -14.27 -7.81 7.76
CA SER A 187 -15.59 -8.33 8.11
C SER A 187 -15.55 -9.26 9.34
N GLY A 188 -14.37 -9.79 9.66
CA GLY A 188 -14.12 -10.63 10.84
C GLY A 188 -13.81 -9.84 12.10
N ASN A 189 -13.45 -8.56 11.98
CA ASN A 189 -12.97 -7.72 13.07
C ASN A 189 -11.70 -8.27 13.74
N GLN A 190 -10.77 -8.78 12.94
CA GLN A 190 -9.59 -9.52 13.41
C GLN A 190 -8.32 -9.06 12.70
N LEU A 191 -7.18 -9.31 13.36
CA LEU A 191 -5.88 -9.46 12.71
C LEU A 191 -5.61 -10.93 12.44
N LEU A 192 -4.86 -11.22 11.38
CA LEU A 192 -4.38 -12.55 11.03
C LEU A 192 -2.85 -12.51 10.92
N LYS A 193 -2.17 -13.43 11.56
CA LYS A 193 -0.75 -13.73 11.34
C LYS A 193 -0.63 -15.03 10.56
N VAL A 194 0.17 -15.03 9.50
CA VAL A 194 0.56 -16.21 8.72
C VAL A 194 2.08 -16.34 8.77
N THR A 195 2.58 -17.46 9.29
CA THR A 195 4.03 -17.72 9.34
C THR A 195 4.57 -18.14 7.97
N PRO A 196 5.89 -18.11 7.73
CA PRO A 196 6.48 -18.65 6.51
C PRO A 196 6.16 -20.13 6.24
N THR A 197 5.87 -20.93 7.28
CA THR A 197 5.45 -22.33 7.15
C THR A 197 3.94 -22.47 6.89
N GLY A 198 3.20 -21.37 6.88
CA GLY A 198 1.76 -21.31 6.62
C GLY A 198 0.88 -21.52 7.85
N GLU A 199 1.43 -21.50 9.06
CA GLU A 199 0.62 -21.51 10.29
C GLU A 199 -0.15 -20.20 10.42
N MET A 200 -1.43 -20.28 10.80
CA MET A 200 -2.33 -19.14 10.89
C MET A 200 -2.81 -18.92 12.33
N THR A 201 -2.72 -17.68 12.81
CA THR A 201 -3.23 -17.26 14.11
C THR A 201 -4.07 -16.00 13.97
N GLU A 202 -5.28 -16.02 14.50
CA GLU A 202 -6.22 -14.88 14.47
C GLU A 202 -6.25 -14.17 15.83
N TYR A 203 -6.39 -12.85 15.82
CA TYR A 203 -6.48 -12.00 17.00
C TYR A 203 -7.69 -11.08 16.89
N GLU A 204 -8.62 -11.15 17.85
CA GLU A 204 -9.80 -10.29 17.87
C GLU A 204 -9.43 -8.85 18.22
N VAL A 205 -9.86 -7.90 17.38
CA VAL A 205 -9.70 -6.47 17.69
C VAL A 205 -10.70 -6.08 18.79
N PRO A 206 -10.27 -5.40 19.87
CA PRO A 206 -11.13 -5.13 21.03
C PRO A 206 -12.35 -4.26 20.71
N THR A 207 -12.17 -3.19 19.94
CA THR A 207 -13.29 -2.39 19.46
C THR A 207 -14.15 -3.22 18.50
N ARG A 208 -15.40 -3.47 18.91
CA ARG A 208 -16.36 -4.25 18.13
C ARG A 208 -16.73 -3.55 16.83
N ALA A 209 -16.79 -4.32 15.75
CA ALA A 209 -17.17 -3.82 14.42
C ALA A 209 -16.34 -2.61 13.95
N SER A 210 -15.07 -2.55 14.37
CA SER A 210 -14.11 -1.50 14.05
C SER A 210 -13.69 -1.51 12.57
N SER A 211 -13.88 -2.64 11.88
CA SER A 211 -13.58 -2.81 10.45
C SER A 211 -12.11 -2.49 10.13
N PRO A 212 -11.15 -3.30 10.62
CA PRO A 212 -9.73 -3.01 10.46
C PRO A 212 -9.31 -3.01 8.97
N THR A 213 -8.62 -1.96 8.50
CA THR A 213 -8.25 -1.76 7.09
C THR A 213 -6.73 -1.86 6.84
N ASP A 214 -6.04 -0.77 6.54
CA ASP A 214 -4.61 -0.81 6.22
C ASP A 214 -3.79 -1.16 7.46
N ILE A 215 -2.63 -1.78 7.22
CA ILE A 215 -1.77 -2.37 8.23
C ILE A 215 -0.30 -2.11 7.90
N ALA A 216 0.52 -1.92 8.92
CA ALA A 216 1.97 -1.83 8.83
C ALA A 216 2.60 -2.54 10.03
N VAL A 217 3.85 -2.98 9.89
CA VAL A 217 4.61 -3.57 11.00
C VAL A 217 5.87 -2.75 11.24
N ASP A 218 6.15 -2.42 12.49
CA ASP A 218 7.37 -1.71 12.85
C ASP A 218 8.58 -2.66 13.00
N ALA A 219 9.78 -2.08 13.10
CA ALA A 219 11.03 -2.86 13.22
C ALA A 219 11.12 -3.73 14.49
N LYS A 220 10.24 -3.50 15.49
CA LYS A 220 10.14 -4.29 16.72
C LYS A 220 9.08 -5.40 16.62
N GLY A 221 8.40 -5.51 15.47
CA GLY A 221 7.34 -6.48 15.24
C GLY A 221 5.97 -6.05 15.77
N ALA A 222 5.80 -4.78 16.19
CA ALA A 222 4.47 -4.30 16.54
C ALA A 222 3.66 -4.02 15.28
N VAL A 223 2.42 -4.48 15.30
CA VAL A 223 1.48 -4.39 14.18
C VAL A 223 0.59 -3.18 14.40
N TRP A 224 0.61 -2.25 13.47
CA TRP A 224 -0.18 -1.03 13.47
C TRP A 224 -1.25 -1.11 12.40
N PHE A 225 -2.48 -0.72 12.70
CA PHE A 225 -3.60 -0.85 11.77
C PHE A 225 -4.60 0.28 11.94
N ILE A 226 -5.40 0.53 10.90
CA ILE A 226 -6.52 1.47 10.96
C ILE A 226 -7.79 0.73 11.36
N GLU A 227 -8.54 1.30 12.30
CA GLU A 227 -9.92 0.94 12.58
C GLU A 227 -10.86 1.91 11.86
N PHE A 228 -11.28 1.55 10.65
CA PHE A 228 -12.00 2.46 9.77
C PHE A 228 -13.34 2.95 10.34
N ARG A 229 -14.10 2.03 10.95
CA ARG A 229 -15.35 2.36 11.64
C ARG A 229 -15.10 2.75 13.10
N GLY A 230 -14.02 2.29 13.72
CA GLY A 230 -13.65 2.69 15.09
C GLY A 230 -13.18 4.14 15.20
N ASN A 231 -12.71 4.75 14.09
CA ASN A 231 -12.02 6.04 14.07
C ASN A 231 -10.73 6.06 14.93
N LYS A 232 -10.02 4.93 14.94
CA LYS A 232 -8.81 4.74 15.74
C LYS A 232 -7.65 4.24 14.90
N VAL A 233 -6.44 4.47 15.39
CA VAL A 233 -5.26 3.71 15.01
C VAL A 233 -5.05 2.64 16.08
N GLY A 234 -5.04 1.37 15.70
CA GLY A 234 -4.75 0.25 16.57
C GLY A 234 -3.28 -0.15 16.54
N ARG A 235 -2.80 -0.70 17.65
CA ARG A 235 -1.47 -1.29 17.80
C ARG A 235 -1.60 -2.63 18.51
N PHE A 236 -1.02 -3.69 17.95
CA PHE A 236 -0.88 -4.98 18.57
C PHE A 236 0.60 -5.32 18.76
N ALA A 237 1.01 -5.61 19.99
CA ALA A 237 2.35 -6.07 20.32
C ALA A 237 2.31 -6.95 21.56
N ASP A 238 3.12 -8.02 21.58
CA ASP A 238 3.28 -8.91 22.74
C ASP A 238 1.94 -9.41 23.30
N GLY A 239 0.98 -9.73 22.41
CA GLY A 239 -0.35 -10.22 22.79
C GLY A 239 -1.32 -9.14 23.30
N LYS A 240 -0.96 -7.86 23.24
CA LYS A 240 -1.75 -6.75 23.78
C LYS A 240 -2.14 -5.74 22.71
N PHE A 241 -3.38 -5.29 22.78
CA PHE A 241 -3.89 -4.19 21.98
C PHE A 241 -3.78 -2.85 22.72
N LEU A 242 -3.43 -1.80 21.99
CA LEU A 242 -3.59 -0.40 22.34
C LEU A 242 -4.30 0.30 21.18
N GLU A 243 -5.22 1.21 21.47
CA GLU A 243 -5.96 1.94 20.45
C GLU A 243 -5.85 3.45 20.71
N PHE A 244 -5.67 4.23 19.65
CA PHE A 244 -5.48 5.67 19.70
C PHE A 244 -6.64 6.36 18.99
N ASP A 245 -7.42 7.14 19.74
CA ASP A 245 -8.49 7.96 19.19
C ASP A 245 -7.95 9.04 18.25
N VAL A 246 -8.55 9.14 17.06
CA VAL A 246 -8.21 10.17 16.09
C VAL A 246 -9.20 11.32 16.20
N PRO A 247 -8.75 12.55 16.51
CA PRO A 247 -9.62 13.71 16.65
C PRO A 247 -10.03 14.28 15.28
N SER A 248 -10.77 13.50 14.49
CA SER A 248 -11.32 13.90 13.19
C SER A 248 -12.85 13.94 13.27
N PRO A 249 -13.49 15.07 12.92
CA PRO A 249 -14.94 15.16 12.81
C PRO A 249 -15.47 14.52 11.51
N ALA A 250 -14.62 14.28 10.50
CA ALA A 250 -15.02 13.80 9.18
C ALA A 250 -15.02 12.26 9.07
N TRP A 251 -15.61 11.58 10.05
CA TRP A 251 -15.64 10.11 10.14
C TRP A 251 -16.75 9.48 9.26
N PRO A 252 -16.48 8.32 8.61
CA PRO A 252 -15.19 7.64 8.50
C PRO A 252 -14.29 8.24 7.41
N GLY A 253 -12.99 8.33 7.69
CA GLY A 253 -12.02 8.97 6.80
C GLY A 253 -10.57 8.51 6.88
N LEU A 254 -10.19 7.65 7.83
CA LEU A 254 -8.82 7.14 7.94
C LEU A 254 -8.49 6.24 6.73
N SER A 255 -7.32 6.43 6.14
CA SER A 255 -6.87 5.74 4.93
C SER A 255 -5.36 5.57 4.95
N GLY A 256 -4.80 4.43 4.52
CA GLY A 256 -3.35 4.24 4.46
C GLY A 256 -2.63 4.27 5.82
N ILE A 257 -1.66 3.39 6.02
CA ILE A 257 -0.83 3.47 7.22
C ILE A 257 0.61 3.07 6.89
N THR A 258 1.57 3.72 7.51
CA THR A 258 2.99 3.41 7.36
C THR A 258 3.75 3.70 8.65
N VAL A 259 4.86 3.01 8.88
CA VAL A 259 5.78 3.29 9.98
C VAL A 259 7.00 4.01 9.41
N ALA A 260 7.28 5.20 9.92
CA ALA A 260 8.47 5.96 9.55
C ALA A 260 9.74 5.43 10.25
N PRO A 261 10.95 5.71 9.72
CA PRO A 261 12.20 5.22 10.31
C PRO A 261 12.45 5.63 11.77
N ASP A 262 11.83 6.72 12.23
CA ASP A 262 11.91 7.18 13.63
C ASP A 262 10.89 6.49 14.55
N GLY A 263 10.13 5.52 14.04
CA GLY A 263 9.11 4.78 14.76
C GLY A 263 7.76 5.49 14.84
N ALA A 264 7.62 6.70 14.30
CA ALA A 264 6.32 7.36 14.22
C ALA A 264 5.43 6.66 13.18
N VAL A 265 4.14 6.56 13.47
CA VAL A 265 3.15 5.92 12.60
C VAL A 265 2.37 6.99 11.89
N TRP A 266 2.31 6.93 10.57
CA TRP A 266 1.63 7.92 9.75
C TRP A 266 0.44 7.30 9.04
N PHE A 267 -0.62 8.09 8.90
CA PHE A 267 -1.85 7.67 8.24
C PHE A 267 -2.50 8.84 7.50
N GLY A 268 -3.34 8.55 6.52
CA GLY A 268 -4.15 9.51 5.79
C GLY A 268 -5.49 9.79 6.45
N LEU A 269 -6.00 11.00 6.23
CA LEU A 269 -7.35 11.44 6.60
C LEU A 269 -8.02 11.98 5.35
N LEU A 270 -8.59 11.06 4.57
CA LEU A 270 -9.11 11.31 3.23
C LEU A 270 -10.17 12.42 3.19
N ARG A 271 -10.96 12.56 4.26
CA ARG A 271 -12.06 13.53 4.35
C ARG A 271 -11.70 14.82 5.10
N ASP A 272 -10.58 14.84 5.80
CA ASP A 272 -10.09 16.02 6.52
C ASP A 272 -9.04 16.80 5.72
N HIS A 273 -8.70 16.36 4.51
CA HIS A 273 -7.64 16.96 3.68
C HIS A 273 -6.31 17.02 4.46
N ALA A 274 -5.99 15.94 5.18
CA ALA A 274 -4.90 15.91 6.14
C ALA A 274 -4.19 14.55 6.18
N ILE A 275 -2.99 14.53 6.77
CA ILE A 275 -2.34 13.31 7.25
C ILE A 275 -2.18 13.39 8.76
N GLY A 276 -2.21 12.25 9.44
CA GLY A 276 -2.04 12.13 10.88
C GLY A 276 -0.78 11.37 11.25
N ARG A 277 -0.28 11.61 12.46
CA ARG A 277 0.86 10.93 13.06
C ARG A 277 0.53 10.45 14.46
N VAL A 278 0.80 9.19 14.77
CA VAL A 278 0.92 8.68 16.13
C VAL A 278 2.40 8.63 16.52
N ARG A 279 2.75 9.29 17.62
CA ARG A 279 4.11 9.25 18.19
C ARG A 279 4.03 9.43 19.70
N ASP A 280 4.75 8.59 20.44
CA ASP A 280 4.79 8.64 21.92
C ASP A 280 3.38 8.63 22.55
N GLY A 281 2.46 7.88 21.92
CA GLY A 281 1.06 7.74 22.34
C GLY A 281 0.16 8.94 21.99
N GLN A 282 0.68 9.96 21.29
CA GLN A 282 -0.08 11.15 20.91
C GLN A 282 -0.40 11.17 19.42
N VAL A 283 -1.62 11.60 19.09
CA VAL A 283 -2.08 11.82 17.72
C VAL A 283 -1.93 13.30 17.37
N LYS A 284 -1.24 13.60 16.26
CA LYS A 284 -1.07 14.95 15.71
C LYS A 284 -1.52 14.98 14.26
N ILE A 285 -2.31 15.98 13.88
CA ILE A 285 -2.85 16.15 12.52
C ILE A 285 -2.12 17.26 11.77
N PHE A 286 -1.83 17.01 10.50
CA PHE A 286 -1.14 17.93 9.59
C PHE A 286 -2.05 18.19 8.39
N ALA A 287 -2.62 19.39 8.32
CA ALA A 287 -3.43 19.80 7.18
C ALA A 287 -2.58 19.85 5.91
N LEU A 288 -3.08 19.26 4.82
CA LEU A 288 -2.44 19.33 3.52
C LEU A 288 -2.58 20.73 2.91
N PRO A 289 -1.72 21.12 1.95
CA PRO A 289 -1.75 22.45 1.36
C PRO A 289 -3.06 22.78 0.63
N ARG A 290 -3.67 21.78 0.00
CA ARG A 290 -4.87 21.94 -0.81
C ARG A 290 -6.14 21.57 -0.04
N PRO A 291 -7.20 22.40 -0.12
CA PRO A 291 -8.48 22.13 0.54
C PRO A 291 -9.31 21.04 -0.13
N ASP A 292 -8.93 20.59 -1.33
CA ASP A 292 -9.58 19.50 -2.05
C ASP A 292 -8.77 18.18 -1.97
N ALA A 293 -7.70 18.15 -1.18
CA ALA A 293 -6.82 17.00 -1.07
C ALA A 293 -7.53 15.77 -0.47
N ARG A 294 -7.33 14.59 -1.05
CA ARG A 294 -7.94 13.33 -0.63
C ARG A 294 -6.87 12.25 -0.50
N PRO A 295 -5.99 12.33 0.52
CA PRO A 295 -4.93 11.35 0.71
C PRO A 295 -5.52 9.95 0.94
N TYR A 296 -5.09 8.98 0.15
CA TYR A 296 -5.58 7.59 0.23
C TYR A 296 -4.53 6.64 0.79
N SER A 297 -3.27 6.82 0.43
CA SER A 297 -2.16 6.00 0.93
C SER A 297 -0.98 6.88 1.30
N VAL A 298 -0.20 6.44 2.28
CA VAL A 298 1.00 7.12 2.75
C VAL A 298 2.19 6.16 2.74
N ALA A 299 3.39 6.68 2.56
CA ALA A 299 4.64 5.95 2.71
C ALA A 299 5.72 6.86 3.30
N ALA A 300 6.65 6.30 4.08
CA ALA A 300 7.79 7.03 4.61
C ALA A 300 9.06 6.66 3.84
N ASP A 301 9.89 7.66 3.50
CA ASP A 301 11.22 7.39 2.97
C ASP A 301 12.28 7.28 4.07
N ALA A 302 13.47 6.79 3.71
CA ALA A 302 14.58 6.61 4.65
C ALA A 302 15.10 7.93 5.27
N SER A 303 14.78 9.09 4.68
CA SER A 303 15.12 10.40 5.25
C SER A 303 14.07 10.88 6.27
N GLY A 304 12.93 10.19 6.35
CA GLY A 304 11.80 10.53 7.19
C GLY A 304 10.84 11.55 6.55
N ASN A 305 10.89 11.74 5.22
CA ASN A 305 9.81 12.44 4.54
C ASN A 305 8.60 11.52 4.43
N ILE A 306 7.42 12.11 4.48
CA ILE A 306 6.16 11.37 4.41
C ILE A 306 5.49 11.69 3.08
N TRP A 307 5.47 10.69 2.22
CA TRP A 307 4.84 10.74 0.92
C TRP A 307 3.37 10.32 1.01
N TYR A 308 2.52 10.91 0.21
CA TYR A 308 1.11 10.55 0.12
C TYR A 308 0.64 10.51 -1.33
N ALA A 309 -0.16 9.50 -1.66
CA ALA A 309 -0.95 9.45 -2.89
C ALA A 309 -2.32 10.05 -2.61
N ASP A 310 -2.72 11.00 -3.45
CA ASP A 310 -3.97 11.72 -3.36
C ASP A 310 -4.83 11.44 -4.58
N ILE A 311 -6.02 10.86 -4.33
CA ILE A 311 -6.95 10.47 -5.39
C ILE A 311 -7.58 11.67 -6.10
N SER A 312 -7.34 12.90 -5.64
CA SER A 312 -7.69 14.13 -6.37
C SER A 312 -6.70 14.46 -7.49
N GLY A 313 -5.74 13.58 -7.81
CA GLY A 313 -4.81 13.72 -8.93
C GLY A 313 -3.44 14.28 -8.55
N PHE A 314 -2.94 13.95 -7.37
CA PHE A 314 -1.63 14.42 -6.89
C PHE A 314 -0.85 13.32 -6.16
N VAL A 315 0.47 13.46 -6.17
CA VAL A 315 1.35 12.83 -5.19
C VAL A 315 2.04 13.95 -4.44
N GLY A 316 2.10 13.89 -3.11
CA GLY A 316 2.76 14.92 -2.31
C GLY A 316 3.70 14.36 -1.27
N MET A 317 4.46 15.25 -0.66
CA MET A 317 5.48 14.95 0.33
C MET A 317 5.48 16.01 1.44
N LEU A 318 5.36 15.59 2.69
CA LEU A 318 5.71 16.37 3.87
C LEU A 318 7.19 16.19 4.19
N LYS A 319 7.93 17.29 4.30
CA LYS A 319 9.37 17.27 4.59
C LYS A 319 9.68 16.74 6.00
N ALA A 320 10.76 15.96 6.11
CA ALA A 320 11.23 15.38 7.36
C ALA A 320 11.48 16.41 8.49
N SER A 321 11.93 17.62 8.13
CA SER A 321 12.18 18.72 9.07
C SER A 321 10.93 19.17 9.83
N VAL A 322 9.75 18.91 9.28
CA VAL A 322 8.44 19.22 9.85
C VAL A 322 7.82 17.96 10.43
N ALA A 323 7.93 16.84 9.71
CA ALA A 323 7.42 15.54 10.13
C ALA A 323 7.99 15.07 11.48
N ARG A 324 9.21 15.50 11.86
CA ARG A 324 9.83 15.14 13.15
C ARG A 324 9.38 16.01 14.33
N LYS A 325 8.78 17.17 14.09
CA LYS A 325 8.30 18.11 15.13
C LYS A 325 6.89 17.74 15.58
#